data_AF-A0A8A1V517-F1
#
_entry.id   AF-A0A8A1V517-F1
#
_cell.length_a   1.000
_cell.length_b   1.000
_cell.length_c   1.000
_cell.angle_alpha   90.00
_cell.angle_beta   90.00
_cell.angle_gamma   90.00
#
_symmetry.space_group_name_H-M   'P 1'
#
loop_
_entity.id
_entity.type
_entity.pdbx_description
1 polymer ?
#
loop_
_entity_poly.entity_id
_entity_poly.type
_entity_poly.pdbx_seq_one_letter_code
_entity_poly.pdbx_strand_id
1 'polypeptide(L)'
;MPRFPEFDASSLRRTSSVEGGFPWRGQTVTLLRIDAKGVVTQATRITEKRAMLAHAGPKDLVLAAWPGQWSQDVFVVDDFKAACEEIG
;
A
#
# COMPACT_ATOMS: atom_id res chain seq x y z
N MET A 1 3.23 9.15 -25.22
CA MET A 1 3.02 8.36 -23.99
C MET A 1 2.59 9.31 -22.90
N PRO A 2 1.52 9.02 -22.12
CA PRO A 2 1.19 9.87 -20.99
C PRO A 2 2.35 9.80 -19.99
N ARG A 3 2.95 10.94 -19.66
CA ARG A 3 3.77 11.07 -18.46
C ARG A 3 2.79 11.03 -17.29
N PHE A 4 2.76 9.97 -16.52
CA PHE A 4 2.07 10.02 -15.24
C PHE A 4 2.79 11.06 -14.38
N PRO A 5 2.11 12.15 -13.98
CA PRO A 5 2.68 13.07 -12.98
C PRO A 5 2.91 12.30 -11.69
N GLU A 6 3.79 12.82 -10.83
CA GLU A 6 3.95 12.30 -9.47
C GLU A 6 2.59 12.15 -8.80
N PHE A 7 2.38 11.04 -8.09
CA PHE A 7 1.10 10.78 -7.43
C PHE A 7 0.93 11.74 -6.24
N ASP A 8 -0.09 12.60 -6.30
CA ASP A 8 -0.50 13.40 -5.15
C ASP A 8 -1.38 12.56 -4.22
N ALA A 9 -0.76 12.06 -3.16
CA ALA A 9 -1.41 11.29 -2.09
C ALA A 9 -1.74 12.13 -0.84
N SER A 10 -1.67 13.47 -0.93
CA SER A 10 -1.82 14.37 0.24
C SER A 10 -3.17 14.28 0.94
N SER A 11 -4.23 13.88 0.23
CA SER A 11 -5.58 13.69 0.77
C SER A 11 -5.82 12.29 1.36
N LEU A 12 -4.86 11.38 1.26
CA LEU A 12 -4.97 10.03 1.80
C LEU A 12 -4.36 9.94 3.20
N ARG A 13 -4.95 9.07 4.04
CA ARG A 13 -4.39 8.73 5.34
C ARG A 13 -3.12 7.90 5.17
N ARG A 14 -2.19 8.01 6.11
CA ARG A 14 -0.93 7.26 6.10
C ARG A 14 -1.03 5.99 6.93
N THR A 15 -0.42 4.91 6.49
CA THR A 15 -0.34 3.68 7.27
C THR A 15 0.36 3.88 8.61
N SER A 16 1.39 4.73 8.66
CA SER A 16 2.11 5.10 9.90
C SER A 16 1.25 5.86 10.92
N SER A 17 0.14 6.46 10.50
CA SER A 17 -0.74 7.27 11.35
C SER A 17 -1.83 6.47 12.06
N VAL A 18 -1.91 5.15 11.82
CA VAL A 18 -2.90 4.29 12.46
C VAL A 18 -2.46 3.96 13.88
N GLU A 19 -3.28 4.38 14.86
CA GLU A 19 -3.05 4.07 16.28
C GLU A 19 -3.02 2.55 16.50
N GLY A 20 -2.02 2.07 17.24
CA GLY A 20 -1.82 0.64 17.49
C GLY A 20 -1.12 -0.12 16.36
N GLY A 21 -0.75 0.56 15.27
CA GLY A 21 -0.07 -0.03 14.12
C GLY A 21 -1.02 -0.53 13.03
N PHE A 22 -0.53 -0.59 11.80
CA PHE A 22 -1.32 -1.03 10.66
C PHE A 22 -1.35 -2.58 10.58
N PRO A 23 -2.50 -3.24 10.38
CA PRO A 23 -2.60 -4.69 10.47
C PRO A 23 -2.14 -5.42 9.19
N TRP A 24 -0.87 -5.29 8.81
CA TRP A 24 -0.34 -5.75 7.51
C TRP A 24 -0.61 -7.21 7.16
N ARG A 25 -0.54 -8.09 8.17
CA ARG A 25 -0.77 -9.54 8.03
C ARG A 25 -2.25 -9.92 7.94
N GLY A 26 -3.16 -8.97 8.17
CA GLY A 26 -4.60 -9.18 8.09
C GLY A 26 -4.99 -9.69 6.70
N GLN A 27 -5.79 -10.77 6.66
CA GLN A 27 -6.33 -11.31 5.41
C GLN A 27 -7.31 -10.33 4.74
N THR A 28 -7.84 -9.39 5.51
CA THR A 28 -8.72 -8.33 5.03
C THR A 28 -7.96 -7.14 4.43
N VAL A 29 -6.64 -7.06 4.61
CA VAL A 29 -5.80 -6.02 4.00
C VAL A 29 -5.43 -6.41 2.58
N THR A 30 -5.74 -5.54 1.61
CA THR A 30 -5.29 -5.67 0.22
C THR A 30 -4.30 -4.57 -0.10
N LEU A 31 -3.15 -4.92 -0.67
CA LEU A 31 -2.22 -3.93 -1.21
C LEU A 31 -2.50 -3.72 -2.69
N LEU A 32 -2.39 -2.46 -3.12
CA LEU A 32 -2.47 -2.04 -4.50
C LEU A 32 -1.19 -1.28 -4.83
N ARG A 33 -0.52 -1.64 -5.91
CA ARG A 33 0.62 -0.89 -6.45
C ARG A 33 0.25 -0.35 -7.81
N ILE A 34 0.53 0.93 -8.02
CA ILE A 34 0.42 1.61 -9.30
C ILE A 34 1.85 2.01 -9.68
N ASP A 35 2.36 1.43 -10.77
CA ASP A 35 3.70 1.75 -11.24
C ASP A 35 3.76 3.06 -12.04
N ALA A 36 4.97 3.52 -12.36
CA ALA A 36 5.20 4.74 -13.14
C ALA A 36 4.60 4.70 -14.58
N LYS A 37 4.18 3.54 -15.07
CA LYS A 37 3.49 3.37 -16.36
C LYS A 37 1.97 3.33 -16.20
N GLY A 38 1.46 3.42 -14.98
CA GLY A 38 0.04 3.31 -14.65
C GLY A 38 -0.47 1.87 -14.58
N VAL A 39 0.41 0.87 -14.53
CA VAL A 39 0.00 -0.53 -14.35
C VAL A 39 -0.40 -0.73 -12.90
N VAL A 40 -1.61 -1.24 -12.71
CA VAL A 40 -2.17 -1.55 -11.39
C VAL A 40 -2.00 -3.03 -11.10
N THR A 41 -1.44 -3.35 -9.95
CA THR A 41 -1.32 -4.73 -9.43
C THR A 41 -1.85 -4.80 -8.02
N GLN A 42 -2.41 -5.95 -7.63
CA GLN A 42 -2.95 -6.18 -6.29
C GLN A 42 -2.28 -7.36 -5.61
N ALA A 43 -2.20 -7.33 -4.29
CA ALA A 43 -1.70 -8.42 -3.46
C ALA A 43 -2.59 -8.62 -2.23
N THR A 44 -3.03 -9.86 -2.02
CA THR A 44 -3.93 -10.23 -0.91
C THR A 44 -3.26 -11.22 0.04
N ARG A 45 -2.39 -12.09 -0.48
CA ARG A 45 -1.66 -13.08 0.31
C ARG A 45 -0.37 -12.47 0.87
N ILE A 46 0.07 -12.94 2.04
CA ILE A 46 1.31 -12.48 2.69
C ILE A 46 2.52 -12.54 1.73
N THR A 47 2.66 -13.64 0.98
CA THR A 47 3.76 -13.81 0.02
C THR A 47 3.70 -12.80 -1.13
N GLU A 48 2.50 -12.50 -1.62
CA GLU A 48 2.29 -11.50 -2.68
C GLU A 48 2.57 -10.09 -2.16
N LYS A 49 2.12 -9.78 -0.94
CA LYS A 49 2.35 -8.47 -0.31
C LYS A 49 3.84 -8.22 -0.10
N ARG A 50 4.57 -9.22 0.40
CA ARG A 50 6.03 -9.17 0.55
C ARG A 50 6.71 -8.93 -0.80
N ALA A 51 6.33 -9.68 -1.83
CA ALA A 51 6.86 -9.49 -3.17
C ALA A 51 6.55 -8.09 -3.70
N MET A 52 5.33 -7.60 -3.54
CA MET A 52 4.94 -6.26 -4.01
C MET A 52 5.77 -5.16 -3.36
N LEU A 53 5.93 -5.19 -2.03
CA LEU A 53 6.72 -4.19 -1.31
C LEU A 53 8.20 -4.24 -1.69
N ALA A 54 8.76 -5.44 -1.89
CA ALA A 54 10.14 -5.62 -2.31
C ALA A 54 10.42 -5.12 -3.75
N HIS A 55 9.41 -5.12 -4.62
CA HIS A 55 9.55 -4.67 -6.02
C HIS A 55 9.07 -3.24 -6.26
N ALA A 56 8.47 -2.59 -5.25
CA ALA A 56 8.00 -1.23 -5.37
C ALA A 56 9.19 -0.26 -5.55
N GLY A 57 9.15 0.51 -6.63
CA GLY A 57 10.15 1.53 -6.93
C GLY A 57 9.78 2.88 -6.31
N PRO A 58 10.72 3.83 -6.28
CA PRO A 58 10.51 5.16 -5.69
C PRO A 58 9.47 6.03 -6.41
N LYS A 59 9.01 5.62 -7.60
CA LYS A 59 7.99 6.31 -8.39
C LYS A 59 6.63 5.60 -8.36
N ASP A 60 6.53 4.52 -7.61
CA ASP A 60 5.30 3.75 -7.52
C ASP A 60 4.48 4.22 -6.34
N LEU A 61 3.17 4.27 -6.51
CA LEU A 61 2.24 4.48 -5.41
C LEU A 61 1.80 3.13 -4.88
N VAL A 62 1.99 2.90 -3.59
CA VAL A 62 1.44 1.73 -2.91
C VAL A 62 0.36 2.17 -1.94
N LEU A 63 -0.80 1.55 -2.05
CA LEU A 63 -1.98 1.78 -1.23
C LEU A 63 -2.30 0.50 -0.46
N ALA A 64 -2.79 0.67 0.76
CA ALA A 64 -3.36 -0.41 1.55
C ALA A 64 -4.85 -0.14 1.74
N ALA A 65 -5.69 -1.05 1.25
CA ALA A 65 -7.11 -1.07 1.54
C ALA A 65 -7.34 -1.98 2.74
N TRP A 66 -7.94 -1.44 3.80
CA TRP A 66 -8.29 -2.19 5.00
C TRP A 66 -9.75 -1.90 5.37
N PRO A 67 -10.63 -2.92 5.45
CA PRO A 67 -11.97 -2.72 5.94
C PRO A 67 -11.93 -2.46 7.45
N GLY A 68 -12.31 -1.24 7.83
CA GLY A 68 -12.73 -0.93 9.18
C GLY A 68 -14.09 -1.54 9.49
N GLN A 69 -14.59 -1.29 10.71
CA GLN A 69 -15.87 -1.83 11.19
C GLN A 69 -17.09 -1.35 10.35
N TRP A 70 -16.96 -0.23 9.63
CA TRP A 70 -18.09 0.40 8.91
C TRP A 70 -17.78 0.85 7.47
N SER A 71 -16.51 0.92 7.05
CA SER A 71 -16.10 1.30 5.68
C SER A 71 -14.74 0.70 5.31
N GLN A 72 -14.52 0.54 4.00
CA GLN A 72 -13.18 0.24 3.47
C GLN A 72 -12.38 1.53 3.36
N ASP A 73 -11.38 1.68 4.22
CA ASP A 73 -10.49 2.83 4.22
C ASP A 73 -9.26 2.52 3.35
N VAL A 74 -8.79 3.53 2.62
CA VAL A 74 -7.60 3.45 1.77
C VAL A 74 -6.51 4.32 2.38
N PHE A 75 -5.33 3.72 2.55
CA PHE A 75 -4.16 4.35 3.14
C PHE A 75 -3.03 4.37 2.14
N VAL A 76 -2.21 5.43 2.13
CA VAL A 76 -0.92 5.42 1.46
C VAL A 76 0.09 4.68 2.33
N VAL A 77 0.84 3.76 1.72
CA VAL A 77 1.99 3.10 2.34
C VAL A 77 3.17 4.07 2.27
N ASP A 78 3.40 4.74 3.37
CA ASP A 78 4.40 5.80 3.49
C ASP A 78 5.73 5.31 4.09
N ASP A 79 5.71 4.18 4.80
CA ASP A 79 6.91 3.51 5.31
C ASP A 79 6.99 2.07 4.79
N PHE A 80 7.70 1.90 3.68
CA PHE A 80 7.93 0.59 3.06
C PHE A 80 8.78 -0.33 3.94
N LYS A 81 9.69 0.23 4.75
CA LYS A 81 10.59 -0.57 5.58
C LYS A 81 9.82 -1.21 6.72
N ALA A 82 9.03 -0.41 7.45
CA ALA A 82 8.15 -0.90 8.50
C ALA A 82 7.15 -1.93 7.95
N ALA A 83 6.57 -1.65 6.77
CA ALA A 83 5.66 -2.58 6.10
C ALA A 83 6.33 -3.93 5.77
N CYS A 84 7.58 -3.92 5.27
CA CYS A 84 8.32 -5.15 5.00
C CYS A 84 8.62 -5.94 6.29
N GLU A 85 9.04 -5.27 7.35
CA GLU A 85 9.37 -5.89 8.64
C GLU A 85 8.13 -6.53 9.30
N GLU A 86 6.99 -5.85 9.26
CA GLU A 86 5.76 -6.34 9.89
C GLU A 86 5.08 -7.46 9.11
N ILE A 87 5.12 -7.44 7.78
CA ILE A 87 4.67 -8.59 6.98
C ILE A 87 5.55 -9.81 7.27
N GLY A 88 6.82 -9.57 7.61
CA GLY A 88 7.87 -10.59 7.73
C GLY A 88 8.27 -11.07 6.36
#